data_AF-A0A917U8S8-F1
#
_entry.id   AF-A0A917U8S8-F1
#
_cell.length_a   1.000
_cell.length_b   1.000
_cell.length_c   1.000
_cell.angle_alpha   90.00
_cell.angle_beta   90.00
_cell.angle_gamma   90.00
#
_symmetry.space_group_name_H-M   'P 1'
#
loop_
_entity.id
_entity.type
_entity.pdbx_description
1 polymer ?
#
loop_
_entity_poly.entity_id
_entity_poly.type
_entity_poly.pdbx_seq_one_letter_code
_entity_poly.pdbx_strand_id
1 'polypeptide(L)'
;MVAVTAVVSAGPGWLSARRLIPGALVARRMACGFSRRDVAALVKLSPREVFLYEEGLRAPSPIQMERLADAVGCRPDELIDIELGRETLADLRFAVGLRLIDAAELVGRSRVVRDLGVSAETLSALECGESISGQGWDDPVVTGRLLASLAKIYGVPTRMVLDAWMRTRPTEPAPLVEAPGRGGPSRSAVAAWASLNERQRVYLGEIMRDDRMTATEMWMRRLQRLPVPRASEWRRLPLALKAAQAQTGYTRLQERLRRRGVHDPGTGGTVHALARRGLVVVTEDVIDHPVAGEVVRVLVEITRRGRAAARAGLDEPADVDHQPHLLSEWLWGVLVRVAAAEPEGLPEDRLAGRSLFFLGVGYRNAVGGPPSRGLIESVPVLAAGGTHVEEFRWRLTDLGRHHVVSFADLYRHRYPRVDCAGLEGLVV
;
A
#
# COMPACT_ATOMS: atom_id res chain seq x y z
N MET A 1 -17.97 -9.01 -20.08
CA MET A 1 -17.42 -8.58 -21.39
C MET A 1 -16.66 -7.28 -21.15
N VAL A 2 -15.39 -7.39 -20.77
CA VAL A 2 -14.50 -6.24 -20.60
C VAL A 2 -13.66 -6.22 -21.88
N ALA A 3 -13.80 -5.17 -22.69
CA ALA A 3 -13.05 -5.03 -23.93
C ALA A 3 -11.57 -4.80 -23.60
N VAL A 4 -10.74 -5.82 -23.83
CA VAL A 4 -9.28 -5.72 -23.79
C VAL A 4 -8.86 -5.07 -25.10
N THR A 5 -8.51 -3.79 -25.05
CA THR A 5 -7.98 -3.07 -26.20
C THR A 5 -6.48 -3.34 -26.24
N ALA A 6 -6.04 -4.19 -27.17
CA ALA A 6 -4.63 -4.44 -27.41
C ALA A 6 -3.99 -3.19 -28.03
N VAL A 7 -3.14 -2.50 -27.27
CA VAL A 7 -2.33 -1.39 -27.78
C VAL A 7 -0.96 -1.95 -28.19
N VAL A 8 -0.65 -1.82 -29.48
CA VAL A 8 0.66 -2.13 -30.06
C VAL A 8 1.68 -1.13 -29.53
N SER A 9 2.69 -1.64 -28.82
CA SER A 9 3.78 -0.85 -28.24
C SER A 9 4.67 -0.24 -29.34
N ALA A 10 4.80 1.09 -29.37
CA ALA A 10 5.75 1.81 -30.22
C ALA A 10 7.01 2.15 -29.41
N GLY A 11 8.19 1.98 -30.05
CA GLY A 11 9.52 2.08 -29.44
C GLY A 11 9.93 3.46 -28.90
N PRO A 12 11.14 3.54 -28.28
CA PRO A 12 11.51 4.62 -27.38
C PRO A 12 12.14 5.81 -28.12
N GLY A 13 11.85 7.03 -27.66
CA GLY A 13 12.71 8.18 -27.95
C GLY A 13 12.04 9.50 -28.31
N TRP A 14 11.05 9.98 -27.55
CA TRP A 14 10.68 11.40 -27.61
C TRP A 14 10.07 11.91 -26.29
N LEU A 15 10.68 12.98 -25.79
CA LEU A 15 10.59 13.54 -24.44
C LEU A 15 9.21 14.18 -24.11
N SER A 16 8.77 13.93 -22.87
CA SER A 16 8.01 14.83 -21.98
C SER A 16 6.59 15.32 -22.32
N ALA A 17 5.92 14.82 -23.35
CA ALA A 17 4.49 15.10 -23.59
C ALA A 17 3.63 13.85 -23.33
N ARG A 18 2.99 13.78 -22.15
CA ARG A 18 2.05 12.70 -21.84
C ARG A 18 0.74 12.91 -22.58
N ARG A 19 0.35 11.91 -23.38
CA ARG A 19 -0.87 11.96 -24.19
C ARG A 19 -2.07 11.69 -23.32
N LEU A 20 -3.15 12.40 -23.62
CA LEU A 20 -4.47 12.10 -23.07
C LEU A 20 -4.99 10.81 -23.70
N ILE A 21 -5.71 10.01 -22.91
CA ILE A 21 -6.51 8.90 -23.44
C ILE A 21 -7.51 9.50 -24.42
N PRO A 22 -7.56 9.03 -25.67
CA PRO A 22 -8.49 9.55 -26.67
C PRO A 22 -9.93 9.56 -26.15
N GLY A 23 -10.57 10.72 -26.18
CA GLY A 23 -11.96 10.88 -25.73
C GLY A 23 -12.20 10.87 -24.22
N ALA A 24 -11.22 10.59 -23.36
CA ALA A 24 -11.42 10.55 -21.91
C ALA A 24 -11.82 11.92 -21.35
N LEU A 25 -11.13 12.99 -21.77
CA LEU A 25 -11.47 14.36 -21.36
C LEU A 25 -12.88 14.76 -21.86
N VAL A 26 -13.24 14.36 -23.09
CA VAL A 26 -14.58 14.60 -23.67
C VAL A 26 -15.65 13.90 -22.83
N ALA A 27 -15.46 12.61 -22.55
CA ALA A 27 -16.40 11.79 -21.80
C ALA A 27 -16.59 12.33 -20.37
N ARG A 28 -15.50 12.67 -19.68
CA ARG A 28 -15.56 13.26 -18.33
C ARG A 28 -16.26 14.61 -18.31
N ARG A 29 -15.89 15.49 -19.24
CA ARG A 29 -16.53 16.79 -19.38
C ARG A 29 -18.05 16.66 -19.61
N MET A 30 -18.46 15.76 -20.51
CA MET A 30 -19.87 15.51 -20.80
C MET A 30 -20.61 14.91 -19.61
N ALA A 31 -19.99 13.98 -18.86
CA ALA A 31 -20.58 13.41 -17.65
C ALA A 31 -20.82 14.46 -16.55
N CYS A 32 -19.98 15.49 -16.48
CA CYS A 32 -20.16 16.63 -15.57
C CYS A 32 -21.12 17.71 -16.10
N GLY A 33 -21.68 17.53 -17.30
CA GLY A 33 -22.58 18.51 -17.92
C GLY A 33 -21.89 19.79 -18.41
N PHE A 34 -20.56 19.79 -18.54
CA PHE A 34 -19.81 20.98 -18.95
C PHE A 34 -19.66 21.09 -20.47
N SER A 35 -19.78 22.31 -21.00
CA SER A 35 -19.31 22.65 -22.33
C SER A 35 -17.79 22.85 -22.34
N ARG A 36 -17.17 22.85 -23.53
CA ARG A 36 -15.74 23.20 -23.66
C ARG A 36 -15.43 24.59 -23.11
N ARG A 37 -16.38 25.53 -23.22
CA ARG A 37 -16.23 26.90 -22.70
C ARG A 37 -16.21 26.92 -21.17
N ASP A 38 -17.02 26.07 -20.54
CA ASP A 38 -17.09 25.99 -19.07
C ASP A 38 -15.78 25.45 -18.51
N VAL A 39 -15.27 24.34 -19.06
CA VAL A 39 -13.96 23.80 -18.68
C VAL A 39 -12.86 24.82 -18.92
N ALA A 40 -12.82 25.45 -20.11
CA ALA A 40 -11.84 26.47 -20.45
C ALA A 40 -11.83 27.64 -19.46
N ALA A 41 -13.01 28.11 -19.04
CA ALA A 41 -13.14 29.16 -18.04
C ALA A 41 -12.62 28.72 -16.65
N LEU A 42 -12.95 27.50 -16.22
CA LEU A 42 -12.50 26.93 -14.95
C LEU A 42 -10.97 26.80 -14.88
N VAL A 43 -10.32 26.37 -15.96
CA VAL A 43 -8.86 26.12 -15.99
C VAL A 43 -8.04 27.29 -16.53
N LYS A 44 -8.69 28.42 -16.86
CA LYS A 44 -8.07 29.62 -17.46
C LYS A 44 -7.32 29.33 -18.77
N LEU A 45 -7.95 28.56 -19.66
CA LEU A 45 -7.46 28.26 -21.01
C LEU A 45 -8.44 28.79 -22.07
N SER A 46 -8.03 28.77 -23.34
CA SER A 46 -8.96 29.01 -24.43
C SER A 46 -9.79 27.77 -24.76
N PRO A 47 -11.05 27.90 -25.23
CA PRO A 47 -11.84 26.76 -25.70
C PRO A 47 -11.15 25.98 -26.85
N ARG A 48 -10.32 26.67 -27.64
CA ARG A 48 -9.51 26.07 -28.70
C ARG A 48 -8.43 25.16 -28.13
N GLU A 49 -7.77 25.54 -27.03
CA GLU A 49 -6.78 24.67 -26.38
C GLU A 49 -7.42 23.42 -25.79
N VAL A 50 -8.59 23.54 -25.16
CA VAL A 50 -9.35 22.37 -24.68
C VAL A 50 -9.71 21.44 -25.84
N PHE A 51 -10.14 21.98 -26.98
CA PHE A 51 -10.37 21.19 -28.19
C PHE A 51 -9.10 20.47 -28.67
N LEU A 52 -7.95 21.15 -28.74
CA LEU A 52 -6.68 20.53 -29.16
C LEU A 52 -6.25 19.40 -28.21
N TYR A 53 -6.56 19.52 -26.91
CA TYR A 53 -6.32 18.45 -25.94
C TYR A 53 -7.26 17.27 -26.14
N GLU A 54 -8.57 17.53 -26.32
CA GLU A 54 -9.56 16.48 -26.57
C GLU A 54 -9.27 15.66 -27.83
N GLU A 55 -8.80 16.31 -28.89
CA GLU A 55 -8.40 15.67 -30.15
C GLU A 55 -7.01 15.03 -30.11
N GLY A 56 -6.29 15.12 -28.98
CA GLY A 56 -4.93 14.60 -28.84
C GLY A 56 -3.88 15.32 -29.69
N LEU A 57 -4.21 16.49 -30.24
CA LEU A 57 -3.32 17.30 -31.08
C LEU A 57 -2.28 18.08 -30.27
N ARG A 58 -2.50 18.21 -28.96
CA ARG A 58 -1.56 18.82 -28.01
C ARG A 58 -1.60 18.08 -26.67
N ALA A 59 -0.48 18.03 -25.97
CA ALA A 59 -0.42 17.53 -24.59
C ALA A 59 -0.47 18.70 -23.59
N PRO A 60 -1.23 18.60 -22.49
CA PRO A 60 -1.17 19.58 -21.41
C PRO A 60 0.13 19.44 -20.62
N SER A 61 0.59 20.54 -20.02
CA SER A 61 1.64 20.48 -18.99
C SER A 61 1.13 19.81 -17.70
N PRO A 62 1.99 19.38 -16.76
CA PRO A 62 1.54 18.76 -15.51
C PRO A 62 0.51 19.61 -14.74
N ILE A 63 0.78 20.91 -14.60
CA ILE A 63 -0.13 21.85 -13.90
C ILE A 63 -1.45 21.99 -14.66
N GLN A 64 -1.41 22.01 -16.00
CA GLN A 64 -2.63 22.07 -16.80
C GLN A 64 -3.42 20.77 -16.68
N MET A 65 -2.76 19.61 -16.60
CA MET A 65 -3.42 18.33 -16.40
C MET A 65 -4.15 18.27 -15.06
N GLU A 66 -3.48 18.67 -13.97
CA GLU A 66 -4.10 18.74 -12.63
C GLU A 66 -5.35 19.62 -12.65
N ARG A 67 -5.26 20.83 -13.22
CA ARG A 67 -6.40 21.73 -13.35
C ARG A 67 -7.54 21.14 -14.19
N LEU A 68 -7.21 20.47 -15.30
CA LEU A 68 -8.20 19.81 -16.16
C LEU A 68 -8.91 18.68 -15.40
N ALA A 69 -8.16 17.85 -14.69
CA ALA A 69 -8.68 16.75 -13.89
C ALA A 69 -9.61 17.26 -12.77
N ASP A 70 -9.17 18.28 -12.02
CA ASP A 70 -9.98 18.94 -10.99
C ASP A 70 -11.27 19.53 -11.57
N ALA A 71 -11.17 20.20 -12.71
CA ALA A 71 -12.33 20.82 -13.36
C ALA A 71 -13.39 19.80 -13.81
N VAL A 72 -12.99 18.58 -14.16
CA VAL A 72 -13.91 17.49 -14.56
C VAL A 72 -14.09 16.43 -13.47
N GLY A 73 -13.66 16.73 -12.24
CA GLY A 73 -13.89 15.90 -11.06
C GLY A 73 -13.29 14.50 -11.14
N CYS A 74 -12.14 14.33 -11.80
CA CYS A 74 -11.42 13.06 -11.87
C CYS A 74 -9.97 13.22 -11.45
N ARG A 75 -9.25 12.10 -11.35
CA ARG A 75 -7.81 12.13 -11.07
C ARG A 75 -7.01 12.31 -12.37
N PRO A 76 -5.81 12.91 -12.35
CA PRO A 76 -4.97 13.05 -13.54
C PRO A 76 -4.62 11.71 -14.21
N ASP A 77 -4.43 10.63 -13.44
CA ASP A 77 -4.15 9.28 -13.96
C ASP A 77 -5.32 8.66 -14.73
N GLU A 78 -6.53 9.23 -14.63
CA GLU A 78 -7.70 8.81 -15.43
C GLU A 78 -7.80 9.52 -16.78
N LEU A 79 -7.00 10.56 -16.99
CA LEU A 79 -6.95 11.31 -18.25
C LEU A 79 -5.73 10.96 -19.10
N ILE A 80 -4.65 10.50 -18.48
CA ILE A 80 -3.38 10.19 -19.15
C ILE A 80 -3.37 8.73 -19.60
N ASP A 81 -2.85 8.49 -20.80
CA ASP A 81 -2.66 7.14 -21.33
C ASP A 81 -1.42 6.48 -20.69
N ILE A 82 -1.59 6.00 -19.45
CA ILE A 82 -0.60 5.19 -18.74
C ILE A 82 -1.23 3.85 -18.41
N GLU A 83 -0.64 2.77 -18.92
CA GLU A 83 -1.07 1.43 -18.58
C GLU A 83 -0.76 1.13 -17.10
N LEU A 84 -1.77 0.67 -16.36
CA LEU A 84 -1.63 0.41 -14.92
C LEU A 84 -0.54 -0.63 -14.64
N GLY A 85 0.34 -0.35 -13.69
CA GLY A 85 1.48 -1.21 -13.39
C GLY A 85 2.66 -1.04 -14.34
N ARG A 86 2.64 -0.05 -15.24
CA ARG A 86 3.79 0.34 -16.09
C ARG A 86 4.27 1.77 -15.84
N GLU A 87 3.88 2.37 -14.73
CA GLU A 87 4.23 3.76 -14.41
C GLU A 87 5.75 3.94 -14.27
N THR A 88 6.29 4.97 -14.92
CA THR A 88 7.68 5.47 -14.77
C THR A 88 7.77 6.57 -13.73
N LEU A 89 8.99 6.98 -13.35
CA LEU A 89 9.18 8.07 -12.37
C LEU A 89 8.52 9.38 -12.83
N ALA A 90 8.63 9.68 -14.13
CA ALA A 90 7.98 10.83 -14.74
C ALA A 90 6.45 10.76 -14.67
N ASP A 91 5.88 9.56 -14.83
CA ASP A 91 4.42 9.36 -14.73
C ASP A 91 3.91 9.67 -13.34
N LEU A 92 4.62 9.18 -12.31
CA LEU A 92 4.26 9.43 -10.92
C LEU A 92 4.30 10.92 -10.58
N ARG A 93 5.33 11.64 -11.06
CA ARG A 93 5.42 13.10 -10.89
C ARG A 93 4.31 13.83 -11.64
N PHE A 94 4.07 13.43 -12.89
CA PHE A 94 3.08 14.08 -13.75
C PHE A 94 1.65 13.88 -13.22
N ALA A 95 1.35 12.70 -12.67
CA ALA A 95 0.06 12.36 -12.08
C ALA A 95 -0.33 13.23 -10.87
N VAL A 96 0.63 13.91 -10.25
CA VAL A 96 0.39 14.88 -9.16
C VAL A 96 0.62 16.33 -9.57
N GLY A 97 0.69 16.62 -10.88
CA GLY A 97 0.77 17.99 -11.39
C GLY A 97 2.11 18.71 -11.17
N LEU A 98 3.14 18.02 -10.66
CA LEU A 98 4.40 18.65 -10.31
C LEU A 98 5.32 18.87 -11.52
N ARG A 99 5.90 20.06 -11.62
CA ARG A 99 7.04 20.30 -12.53
C ARG A 99 8.32 19.72 -11.93
N LEU A 100 9.32 19.46 -12.77
CA LEU A 100 10.64 18.99 -12.33
C LEU A 100 11.27 19.91 -11.28
N ILE A 101 11.21 21.23 -11.50
CA ILE A 101 11.76 22.21 -10.56
C ILE A 101 11.06 22.19 -9.20
N ASP A 102 9.72 22.08 -9.20
CA ASP A 102 8.94 22.03 -7.96
C ASP A 102 9.25 20.73 -7.18
N ALA A 103 9.36 19.61 -7.90
CA ALA A 103 9.73 18.33 -7.30
C ALA A 103 11.15 18.38 -6.70
N ALA A 104 12.12 18.94 -7.41
CA ALA A 104 13.50 19.09 -6.93
C ALA A 104 13.56 19.95 -5.66
N GLU A 105 12.86 21.09 -5.65
CA GLU A 105 12.78 21.96 -4.46
C GLU A 105 12.16 21.23 -3.26
N LEU A 106 11.09 20.45 -3.47
CA LEU A 106 10.46 19.68 -2.41
C LEU A 106 11.37 18.57 -1.87
N VAL A 107 12.11 17.88 -2.75
CA VAL A 107 13.11 16.88 -2.36
C VAL A 107 14.24 17.54 -1.56
N GLY A 108 14.78 18.68 -2.03
CA GLY A 108 15.88 19.40 -1.38
C GLY A 108 15.55 19.91 0.03
N ARG A 109 14.27 20.09 0.37
CA ARG A 109 13.83 20.42 1.74
C ARG A 109 14.00 19.24 2.71
N SER A 110 14.06 18.00 2.22
CA SER A 110 14.25 16.81 3.04
C SER A 110 15.69 16.73 3.54
N ARG A 111 15.87 16.76 4.87
CA ARG A 111 17.20 16.64 5.50
C ARG A 111 17.88 15.31 5.21
N VAL A 112 17.12 14.26 4.89
CA VAL A 112 17.61 12.90 4.73
C VAL A 112 18.36 12.70 3.41
N VAL A 113 18.04 13.51 2.39
CA VAL A 113 18.54 13.37 1.02
C VAL A 113 19.18 14.64 0.50
N ARG A 114 19.39 15.63 1.38
CA ARG A 114 20.02 16.91 1.03
C ARG A 114 21.43 16.71 0.46
N ASP A 115 22.16 15.75 1.00
CA ASP A 115 23.54 15.46 0.62
C ASP A 115 23.65 14.90 -0.81
N LEU A 116 22.55 14.39 -1.39
CA LEU A 116 22.50 13.96 -2.79
C LEU A 116 22.44 15.13 -3.79
N GLY A 117 22.19 16.36 -3.32
CA GLY A 117 22.18 17.55 -4.18
C GLY A 117 21.16 17.48 -5.31
N VAL A 118 19.99 16.87 -5.08
CA VAL A 118 18.98 16.61 -6.12
C VAL A 118 18.49 17.92 -6.75
N SER A 119 18.82 18.14 -8.02
CA SER A 119 18.35 19.26 -8.84
C SER A 119 17.26 18.84 -9.83
N ALA A 120 16.72 19.80 -10.59
CA ALA A 120 15.76 19.51 -11.67
C ALA A 120 16.42 18.68 -12.79
N GLU A 121 17.68 18.95 -13.11
CA GLU A 121 18.50 18.19 -14.06
C GLU A 121 18.73 16.77 -13.54
N THR A 122 19.07 16.61 -12.25
CA THR A 122 19.21 15.30 -11.61
C THR A 122 17.92 14.49 -11.71
N LEU A 123 16.76 15.08 -11.36
CA LEU A 123 15.48 14.39 -11.48
C LEU A 123 15.14 14.05 -12.93
N SER A 124 15.46 14.92 -13.89
CA SER A 124 15.26 14.65 -15.30
C SER A 124 16.11 13.46 -15.76
N ALA A 125 17.39 13.42 -15.38
CA ALA A 125 18.27 12.30 -15.67
C ALA A 125 17.74 10.99 -15.05
N LEU A 126 17.24 11.04 -13.81
CA LEU A 126 16.58 9.91 -13.16
C LEU A 126 15.38 9.40 -13.95
N GLU A 127 14.51 10.32 -14.39
CA GLU A 127 13.29 10.03 -15.15
C GLU A 127 13.55 9.55 -16.58
N CYS A 128 14.70 9.89 -17.15
CA CYS A 128 15.14 9.47 -18.48
C CYS A 128 15.99 8.19 -18.46
N GLY A 129 16.31 7.65 -17.27
CA GLY A 129 17.14 6.46 -17.14
C GLY A 129 18.63 6.73 -17.33
N GLU A 130 19.07 7.99 -17.28
CA GLU A 130 20.45 8.39 -17.45
C GLU A 130 21.25 8.15 -16.15
N SER A 131 22.44 7.57 -16.26
CA SER A 131 23.31 7.36 -15.10
C SER A 131 23.77 8.70 -14.51
N ILE A 132 23.71 8.81 -13.19
CA ILE A 132 24.12 10.02 -12.47
C ILE A 132 25.41 9.69 -11.73
N SER A 133 26.46 10.45 -12.04
CA SER A 133 27.73 10.37 -11.33
C SER A 133 27.72 11.33 -10.13
N GLY A 134 28.14 10.84 -8.96
CA GLY A 134 28.26 11.67 -7.76
C GLY A 134 28.31 10.85 -6.48
N GLN A 135 28.71 11.50 -5.38
CA GLN A 135 28.82 10.84 -4.09
C GLN A 135 27.46 10.35 -3.60
N GLY A 136 27.36 9.04 -3.30
CA GLY A 136 26.16 8.42 -2.71
C GLY A 136 25.09 7.95 -3.71
N TRP A 137 25.25 8.19 -5.01
CA TRP A 137 24.31 7.70 -6.03
C TRP A 137 24.46 6.20 -6.31
N ASP A 138 25.67 5.65 -6.13
CA ASP A 138 25.95 4.21 -6.25
C ASP A 138 25.55 3.40 -5.01
N ASP A 139 25.16 4.06 -3.91
CA ASP A 139 24.78 3.39 -2.66
C ASP A 139 23.26 3.09 -2.67
N PRO A 140 22.84 1.80 -2.70
CA PRO A 140 21.44 1.42 -2.71
C PRO A 140 20.65 1.90 -1.49
N VAL A 141 21.30 2.07 -0.34
CA VAL A 141 20.66 2.54 0.90
C VAL A 141 20.38 4.04 0.82
N VAL A 142 21.33 4.81 0.30
CA VAL A 142 21.17 6.27 0.13
C VAL A 142 20.09 6.56 -0.90
N THR A 143 20.11 5.88 -2.05
CA THR A 143 19.03 5.97 -3.05
C THR A 143 17.69 5.47 -2.49
N GLY A 144 17.67 4.46 -1.63
CA GLY A 144 16.46 4.00 -0.93
C GLY A 144 15.78 5.10 -0.08
N ARG A 145 16.55 6.02 0.52
CA ARG A 145 16.02 7.18 1.25
C ARG A 145 15.41 8.24 0.32
N LEU A 146 15.97 8.39 -0.89
CA LEU A 146 15.39 9.23 -1.94
C LEU A 146 14.00 8.71 -2.34
N LEU A 147 13.85 7.40 -2.53
CA LEU A 147 12.57 6.79 -2.88
C LEU A 147 11.48 7.11 -1.84
N ALA A 148 11.79 7.04 -0.54
CA ALA A 148 10.84 7.39 0.51
C ALA A 148 10.42 8.88 0.46
N SER A 149 11.35 9.78 0.12
CA SER A 149 11.07 11.20 -0.04
C SER A 149 10.20 11.46 -1.28
N LEU A 150 10.52 10.84 -2.41
CA LEU A 150 9.74 10.92 -3.65
C LEU A 150 8.33 10.35 -3.46
N ALA A 151 8.19 9.21 -2.78
CA ALA A 151 6.89 8.60 -2.50
C ALA A 151 5.96 9.54 -1.73
N LYS A 152 6.52 10.26 -0.75
CA LYS A 152 5.78 11.29 0.01
C LYS A 152 5.37 12.47 -0.87
N ILE A 153 6.26 12.94 -1.75
CA ILE A 153 6.01 14.09 -2.65
C ILE A 153 4.97 13.72 -3.71
N TYR A 154 5.06 12.52 -4.28
CA TYR A 154 4.15 12.01 -5.30
C TYR A 154 2.85 11.42 -4.72
N GLY A 155 2.70 11.38 -3.39
CA GLY A 155 1.48 10.86 -2.76
C GLY A 155 1.20 9.37 -3.06
N VAL A 156 2.23 8.58 -3.38
CA VAL A 156 2.11 7.15 -3.72
C VAL A 156 2.87 6.28 -2.72
N PRO A 157 2.54 4.98 -2.59
CA PRO A 157 3.33 4.05 -1.79
C PRO A 157 4.78 3.98 -2.26
N THR A 158 5.74 3.83 -1.33
CA THR A 158 7.18 3.71 -1.65
C THR A 158 7.47 2.59 -2.66
N ARG A 159 6.71 1.49 -2.61
CA ARG A 159 6.83 0.41 -3.60
C ARG A 159 6.60 0.88 -5.04
N MET A 160 5.70 1.84 -5.28
CA MET A 160 5.41 2.32 -6.64
C MET A 160 6.58 3.12 -7.18
N VAL A 161 7.25 3.91 -6.33
CA VAL A 161 8.47 4.64 -6.73
C VAL A 161 9.62 3.66 -7.00
N LEU A 162 9.77 2.62 -6.18
CA LEU A 162 10.75 1.56 -6.45
C LEU A 162 10.47 0.85 -7.78
N ASP A 163 9.23 0.42 -7.99
CA ASP A 163 8.81 -0.26 -9.23
C ASP A 163 9.08 0.64 -10.44
N ALA A 164 8.72 1.93 -10.35
CA ALA A 164 8.97 2.92 -11.40
C ALA A 164 10.46 3.20 -11.62
N TRP A 165 11.27 3.23 -10.56
CA TRP A 165 12.73 3.35 -10.64
C TRP A 165 13.31 2.19 -11.42
N MET A 166 12.98 0.96 -11.02
CA MET A 166 13.49 -0.26 -11.64
C MET A 166 13.04 -0.43 -13.10
N ARG A 167 11.87 0.09 -13.48
CA ARG A 167 11.43 0.18 -14.88
C ARG A 167 12.26 1.18 -15.69
N THR A 168 12.55 2.33 -15.10
CA THR A 168 13.25 3.43 -15.77
C THR A 168 14.76 3.14 -15.87
N ARG A 169 15.29 2.37 -14.90
CA ARG A 169 16.72 2.11 -14.70
C ARG A 169 16.98 0.61 -14.55
N PRO A 170 16.76 -0.20 -15.60
CA PRO A 170 16.81 -1.66 -15.52
C PRO A 170 18.23 -2.23 -15.33
N THR A 171 19.27 -1.46 -15.64
CA THR A 171 20.68 -1.87 -15.54
C THR A 171 21.32 -1.48 -14.21
N GLU A 172 20.63 -0.72 -13.38
CA GLU A 172 21.14 -0.26 -12.09
C GLU A 172 20.62 -1.14 -10.95
N PRO A 173 21.40 -1.32 -9.87
CA PRO A 173 20.94 -2.09 -8.73
C PRO A 173 19.67 -1.47 -8.15
N ALA A 174 18.73 -2.33 -7.76
CA ALA A 174 17.50 -1.87 -7.11
C ALA A 174 17.83 -1.15 -5.79
N PRO A 175 17.31 0.06 -5.56
CA PRO A 175 17.47 0.77 -4.29
C PRO A 175 16.97 -0.06 -3.12
N LEU A 176 17.74 -0.10 -2.03
CA LEU A 176 17.38 -0.79 -0.81
C LEU A 176 16.56 0.13 0.08
N VAL A 177 15.24 -0.06 0.07
CA VAL A 177 14.34 0.65 0.98
C VAL A 177 14.43 -0.02 2.35
N GLU A 178 15.32 0.50 3.20
CA GLU A 178 15.39 0.06 4.59
C GLU A 178 14.01 0.21 5.24
N ALA A 179 13.55 -0.87 5.86
CA ALA A 179 12.50 -0.75 6.86
C ALA A 179 12.97 0.30 7.89
N PRO A 180 12.13 1.24 8.35
CA PRO A 180 12.49 2.07 9.49
C PRO A 180 12.97 1.10 10.55
N GLY A 181 14.25 1.24 10.95
CA GLY A 181 14.95 0.18 11.66
C GLY A 181 14.14 -0.35 12.82
N ARG A 182 14.42 -1.59 13.25
CA ARG A 182 13.95 -2.16 14.52
C ARG A 182 14.41 -1.28 15.69
N GLY A 183 13.92 -0.05 15.77
CA GLY A 183 13.99 0.75 16.95
C GLY A 183 13.17 -0.03 17.95
N GLY A 184 13.82 -0.40 19.05
CA GLY A 184 13.10 -0.85 20.23
C GLY A 184 11.94 0.10 20.57
N PRO A 185 11.10 -0.28 21.53
CA PRO A 185 9.95 0.54 21.90
C PRO A 185 10.33 2.02 22.03
N SER A 186 9.55 2.91 21.41
CA SER A 186 9.88 4.33 21.41
C SER A 186 10.04 4.84 22.84
N ARG A 187 10.93 5.82 23.08
CA ARG A 187 11.14 6.40 24.43
C ARG A 187 9.83 6.82 25.09
N SER A 188 8.90 7.36 24.29
CA SER A 188 7.56 7.72 24.77
C SER A 188 6.71 6.52 25.20
N ALA A 189 6.83 5.38 24.53
CA ALA A 189 6.12 4.15 24.88
C ALA A 189 6.67 3.54 26.17
N VAL A 190 8.00 3.49 26.30
CA VAL A 190 8.70 3.06 27.54
C VAL A 190 8.30 3.95 28.72
N ALA A 191 8.36 5.28 28.54
CA ALA A 191 7.96 6.23 29.58
C ALA A 191 6.47 6.10 29.95
N ALA A 192 5.60 5.93 28.95
CA ALA A 192 4.17 5.71 29.20
C ALA A 192 3.93 4.46 30.05
N TRP A 193 4.58 3.33 29.74
CA TRP A 193 4.49 2.11 30.54
C TRP A 193 5.06 2.27 31.95
N ALA A 194 6.26 2.85 32.06
CA ALA A 194 6.92 3.09 33.35
C ALA A 194 6.06 3.96 34.28
N SER A 195 5.31 4.92 33.73
CA SER A 195 4.41 5.81 34.48
C SER A 195 3.13 5.14 35.02
N LEU A 196 2.85 3.89 34.62
CA LEU A 196 1.70 3.14 35.11
C LEU A 196 2.04 2.47 36.44
N ASN A 197 1.09 2.46 37.37
CA ASN A 197 1.20 1.63 38.56
C ASN A 197 1.01 0.14 38.19
N GLU A 198 1.37 -0.75 39.11
CA GLU A 198 1.32 -2.20 38.89
C GLU A 198 -0.05 -2.67 38.41
N ARG A 199 -1.11 -2.21 39.05
CA ARG A 199 -2.49 -2.56 38.68
C ARG A 199 -2.83 -2.10 37.25
N GLN A 200 -2.48 -0.89 36.87
CA GLN A 200 -2.69 -0.35 35.52
C GLN A 200 -1.91 -1.14 34.46
N ARG A 201 -0.68 -1.57 34.78
CA ARG A 201 0.14 -2.43 33.90
C ARG A 201 -0.55 -3.77 33.67
N VAL A 202 -1.09 -4.41 34.72
CA VAL A 202 -1.83 -5.67 34.60
C VAL A 202 -3.07 -5.49 33.72
N TYR A 203 -3.87 -4.44 33.94
CA TYR A 203 -5.04 -4.16 33.12
C TYR A 203 -4.69 -3.95 31.65
N LEU A 204 -3.72 -3.08 31.36
CA LEU A 204 -3.32 -2.80 29.99
C LEU A 204 -2.74 -4.04 29.30
N GLY A 205 -1.99 -4.86 30.02
CA GLY A 205 -1.43 -6.12 29.51
C GLY A 205 -2.51 -7.16 29.18
N GLU A 206 -3.49 -7.36 30.07
CA GLU A 206 -4.58 -8.30 29.82
C GLU A 206 -5.51 -7.83 28.69
N ILE A 207 -5.74 -6.52 28.55
CA ILE A 207 -6.46 -5.95 27.40
C ILE A 207 -5.70 -6.19 26.09
N MET A 208 -4.39 -5.95 26.06
CA MET A 208 -3.55 -6.20 24.88
C MET A 208 -3.57 -7.69 24.49
N ARG A 209 -3.45 -8.58 25.47
CA ARG A 209 -3.50 -10.03 25.26
C ARG A 209 -4.84 -10.45 24.66
N ASP A 210 -5.93 -9.87 25.17
CA ASP A 210 -7.28 -10.16 24.69
C ASP A 210 -7.52 -9.64 23.26
N ASP A 211 -7.05 -8.42 22.93
CA ASP A 211 -7.06 -7.86 21.57
C ASP A 211 -6.36 -8.79 20.57
N ARG A 212 -5.19 -9.33 20.95
CA ARG A 212 -4.42 -10.27 20.13
C ARG A 212 -5.15 -11.61 19.96
N MET A 213 -5.72 -12.17 21.03
CA MET A 213 -6.47 -13.42 20.95
C MET A 213 -7.68 -13.28 20.02
N THR A 214 -8.45 -12.20 20.16
CA THR A 214 -9.57 -11.91 19.25
C THR A 214 -9.07 -11.72 17.82
N ALA A 215 -7.93 -11.06 17.60
CA ALA A 215 -7.34 -10.95 16.26
C ALA A 215 -7.02 -12.32 15.63
N THR A 216 -6.47 -13.25 16.42
CA THR A 216 -6.21 -14.64 15.98
C THR A 216 -7.52 -15.38 15.69
N GLU A 217 -8.55 -15.23 16.52
CA GLU A 217 -9.87 -15.82 16.28
C GLU A 217 -10.51 -15.29 14.98
N MET A 218 -10.44 -13.97 14.75
CA MET A 218 -10.94 -13.36 13.51
C MET A 218 -10.15 -13.83 12.29
N TRP A 219 -8.83 -14.02 12.43
CA TRP A 219 -8.01 -14.61 11.37
C TRP A 219 -8.43 -16.06 11.08
N MET A 220 -8.64 -16.89 12.09
CA MET A 220 -9.16 -18.26 11.94
C MET A 220 -10.54 -18.29 11.27
N ARG A 221 -11.45 -17.39 11.66
CA ARG A 221 -12.76 -17.25 11.02
C ARG A 221 -12.65 -16.89 9.54
N ARG A 222 -11.73 -15.98 9.17
CA ARG A 222 -11.46 -15.64 7.75
C ARG A 222 -10.95 -16.84 6.97
N LEU A 223 -10.03 -17.63 7.54
CA LEU A 223 -9.54 -18.86 6.93
C LEU A 223 -10.69 -19.86 6.68
N GLN A 224 -11.62 -19.95 7.62
CA GLN A 224 -12.81 -20.81 7.53
C GLN A 224 -13.96 -20.20 6.71
N ARG A 225 -13.74 -19.03 6.07
CA ARG A 225 -14.76 -18.31 5.29
C ARG A 225 -16.03 -17.95 6.08
N LEU A 226 -15.91 -17.79 7.39
CA LEU A 226 -16.99 -17.32 8.24
C LEU A 226 -17.10 -15.79 8.19
N PRO A 227 -18.30 -15.22 8.40
CA PRO A 227 -18.47 -13.77 8.52
C PRO A 227 -17.56 -13.20 9.62
N VAL A 228 -16.83 -12.14 9.28
CA VAL A 228 -15.94 -11.43 10.20
C VAL A 228 -16.33 -9.95 10.25
N PRO A 229 -16.71 -9.41 11.42
CA PRO A 229 -17.02 -7.99 11.57
C PRO A 229 -15.79 -7.12 11.28
N ARG A 230 -16.00 -5.80 11.14
CA ARG A 230 -14.91 -4.86 10.88
C ARG A 230 -13.96 -4.81 12.07
N ALA A 231 -12.69 -4.46 11.82
CA ALA A 231 -11.68 -4.34 12.87
C ALA A 231 -12.09 -3.40 14.01
N SER A 232 -12.75 -2.30 13.69
CA SER A 232 -13.29 -1.35 14.67
C SER A 232 -14.39 -1.92 15.56
N GLU A 233 -15.05 -2.99 15.13
CA GLU A 233 -16.16 -3.61 15.86
C GLU A 233 -15.63 -4.70 16.80
N TRP A 234 -14.86 -5.68 16.30
CA TRP A 234 -14.37 -6.77 17.16
C TRP A 234 -13.26 -6.36 18.13
N ARG A 235 -12.60 -5.21 17.91
CA ARG A 235 -11.60 -4.66 18.85
C ARG A 235 -12.23 -4.01 20.08
N ARG A 236 -13.55 -3.83 20.10
CA ARG A 236 -14.27 -3.40 21.30
C ARG A 236 -14.52 -4.63 22.18
N LEU A 237 -13.64 -4.83 23.15
CA LEU A 237 -13.63 -6.02 23.98
C LEU A 237 -14.59 -5.85 25.16
N PRO A 238 -15.46 -6.84 25.45
CA PRO A 238 -16.31 -6.82 26.64
C PRO A 238 -15.48 -6.78 27.93
N LEU A 239 -15.55 -5.66 28.63
CA LEU A 239 -14.92 -5.49 29.93
C LEU A 239 -15.87 -5.93 31.05
N ALA A 240 -17.10 -5.45 31.09
CA ALA A 240 -18.03 -5.75 32.17
C ALA A 240 -19.50 -5.64 31.72
N LEU A 241 -20.40 -6.29 32.47
CA LEU A 241 -21.84 -6.16 32.34
C LEU A 241 -22.38 -5.46 33.59
N LYS A 242 -23.17 -4.38 33.43
CA LYS A 242 -23.80 -3.63 34.52
C LYS A 242 -25.08 -4.32 35.01
N ALA A 243 -24.92 -5.52 35.56
CA ALA A 243 -25.98 -6.29 36.21
C ALA A 243 -25.39 -7.16 37.32
N ALA A 244 -26.24 -7.88 38.05
CA ALA A 244 -25.77 -8.79 39.09
C ALA A 244 -24.86 -9.88 38.49
N GLN A 245 -23.64 -9.99 39.03
CA GLN A 245 -22.64 -10.97 38.59
C GLN A 245 -23.13 -12.41 38.75
N ALA A 246 -24.01 -12.68 39.72
CA ALA A 246 -24.66 -13.98 39.89
C ALA A 246 -25.55 -14.38 38.69
N GLN A 247 -26.04 -13.40 37.92
CA GLN A 247 -26.92 -13.62 36.77
C GLN A 247 -26.18 -13.54 35.43
N THR A 248 -25.14 -12.71 35.34
CA THR A 248 -24.42 -12.42 34.08
C THR A 248 -23.05 -13.08 33.97
N GLY A 249 -22.50 -13.58 35.09
CA GLY A 249 -21.13 -14.09 35.14
C GLY A 249 -20.08 -13.02 34.84
N TYR A 250 -18.86 -13.48 34.59
CA TYR A 250 -17.71 -12.63 34.29
C TYR A 250 -17.38 -12.65 32.80
N THR A 251 -17.00 -11.50 32.25
CA THR A 251 -16.41 -11.48 30.90
C THR A 251 -15.06 -12.20 30.89
N ARG A 252 -14.60 -12.61 29.70
CA ARG A 252 -13.27 -13.21 29.51
C ARG A 252 -12.14 -12.36 30.09
N LEU A 253 -12.26 -11.03 29.96
CA LEU A 253 -11.30 -10.08 30.52
C LEU A 253 -11.41 -10.00 32.05
N GLN A 254 -12.62 -9.97 32.62
CA GLN A 254 -12.81 -10.02 34.08
C GLN A 254 -12.24 -11.30 34.69
N GLU A 255 -12.46 -12.46 34.08
CA GLU A 255 -11.90 -13.72 34.59
C GLU A 255 -10.37 -13.69 34.67
N ARG A 256 -9.70 -13.14 33.65
CA ARG A 256 -8.24 -13.00 33.67
C ARG A 256 -7.75 -12.01 34.72
N LEU A 257 -8.43 -10.87 34.84
CA LEU A 257 -8.11 -9.89 35.89
C LEU A 257 -8.32 -10.48 37.30
N ARG A 258 -9.34 -11.34 37.48
CA ARG A 258 -9.58 -12.08 38.73
C ARG A 258 -8.46 -13.05 39.04
N ARG A 259 -8.01 -13.84 38.05
CA ARG A 259 -6.88 -14.79 38.21
C ARG A 259 -5.57 -14.08 38.58
N ARG A 260 -5.43 -12.80 38.21
CA ARG A 260 -4.29 -11.94 38.57
C ARG A 260 -4.46 -11.21 39.90
N GLY A 261 -5.57 -11.42 40.62
CA GLY A 261 -5.82 -10.78 41.91
C GLY A 261 -6.13 -9.27 41.85
N VAL A 262 -6.40 -8.72 40.66
CA VAL A 262 -6.61 -7.27 40.46
C VAL A 262 -8.06 -6.89 40.15
N HIS A 263 -8.99 -7.81 40.38
CA HIS A 263 -10.41 -7.58 40.17
C HIS A 263 -11.10 -7.17 41.47
N ASP A 264 -11.53 -5.92 41.55
CA ASP A 264 -12.36 -5.42 42.65
C ASP A 264 -13.78 -5.11 42.18
N PRO A 265 -14.77 -5.04 43.09
CA PRO A 265 -16.14 -4.60 42.80
C PRO A 265 -16.30 -3.17 42.24
N GLY A 266 -15.21 -2.50 41.83
CA GLY A 266 -15.17 -1.11 41.35
C GLY A 266 -14.29 -0.90 40.10
N THR A 267 -14.24 -1.88 39.19
CA THR A 267 -13.41 -1.99 37.97
C THR A 267 -13.31 -0.71 37.10
N GLY A 268 -14.27 0.21 37.23
CA GLY A 268 -14.27 1.49 36.51
C GLY A 268 -13.03 2.35 36.75
N GLY A 269 -12.53 2.47 37.98
CA GLY A 269 -11.48 3.46 38.32
C GLY A 269 -10.15 3.26 37.59
N THR A 270 -9.70 2.02 37.45
CA THR A 270 -8.42 1.70 36.78
C THR A 270 -8.51 1.92 35.27
N VAL A 271 -9.61 1.47 34.65
CA VAL A 271 -9.79 1.62 33.20
C VAL A 271 -10.03 3.08 32.82
N HIS A 272 -10.76 3.85 33.62
CA HIS A 272 -10.91 5.30 33.41
C HIS A 272 -9.56 6.03 33.56
N ALA A 273 -8.68 5.59 34.46
CA ALA A 273 -7.34 6.15 34.56
C ALA A 273 -6.49 5.85 33.32
N LEU A 274 -6.58 4.65 32.75
CA LEU A 274 -5.95 4.30 31.47
C LEU A 274 -6.54 5.13 30.30
N ALA A 275 -7.85 5.37 30.32
CA ALA A 275 -8.54 6.16 29.32
C ALA A 275 -8.12 7.65 29.35
N ARG A 276 -8.03 8.25 30.55
CA ARG A 276 -7.50 9.63 30.72
C ARG A 276 -6.07 9.80 30.21
N ARG A 277 -5.27 8.72 30.23
CA ARG A 277 -3.90 8.70 29.68
C ARG A 277 -3.86 8.44 28.16
N GLY A 278 -5.03 8.31 27.51
CA GLY A 278 -5.17 8.02 26.10
C GLY A 278 -4.64 6.63 25.70
N LEU A 279 -4.61 5.67 26.64
CA LEU A 279 -4.12 4.32 26.38
C LEU A 279 -5.25 3.38 25.94
N VAL A 280 -6.47 3.60 26.42
CA VAL A 280 -7.66 2.86 26.02
C VAL A 280 -8.82 3.82 25.74
N VAL A 281 -9.82 3.35 25.01
CA VAL A 281 -11.12 4.00 24.87
C VAL A 281 -12.15 3.10 25.55
N VAL A 282 -13.05 3.72 26.33
CA VAL A 282 -14.17 3.02 26.97
C VAL A 282 -15.45 3.48 26.31
N THR A 283 -16.29 2.53 25.92
CA THR A 283 -17.62 2.78 25.35
C THR A 283 -18.62 1.87 26.04
N GLU A 284 -19.91 2.19 25.92
CA GLU A 284 -20.99 1.36 26.44
C GLU A 284 -21.99 1.07 25.33
N ASP A 285 -22.52 -0.14 25.32
CA ASP A 285 -23.68 -0.54 24.51
C ASP A 285 -24.69 -1.32 25.35
N VAL A 286 -25.86 -1.61 24.79
CA VAL A 286 -26.91 -2.41 25.44
C VAL A 286 -27.00 -3.74 24.70
N ILE A 287 -27.06 -4.83 25.46
CA ILE A 287 -27.28 -6.18 24.94
C ILE A 287 -28.47 -6.82 25.64
N ASP A 288 -29.14 -7.72 24.93
CA ASP A 288 -30.12 -8.62 25.56
C ASP A 288 -29.39 -9.85 26.12
N HIS A 289 -29.40 -10.01 27.45
CA HIS A 289 -28.78 -11.11 28.16
C HIS A 289 -29.84 -12.15 28.55
N PRO A 290 -29.64 -13.44 28.23
CA PRO A 290 -30.69 -14.47 28.32
C PRO A 290 -31.31 -14.65 29.72
N VAL A 291 -30.59 -14.27 30.78
CA VAL A 291 -31.06 -14.36 32.18
C VAL A 291 -31.41 -12.99 32.79
N ALA A 292 -30.76 -11.92 32.31
CA ALA A 292 -30.80 -10.61 32.98
C ALA A 292 -31.58 -9.55 32.19
N GLY A 293 -32.12 -9.92 31.02
CA GLY A 293 -32.78 -9.00 30.10
C GLY A 293 -31.80 -7.99 29.52
N GLU A 294 -32.27 -6.77 29.29
CA GLU A 294 -31.41 -5.69 28.78
C GLU A 294 -30.34 -5.29 29.79
N VAL A 295 -29.08 -5.47 29.43
CA VAL A 295 -27.92 -5.14 30.26
C VAL A 295 -26.98 -4.23 29.51
N VAL A 296 -26.53 -3.16 30.19
CA VAL A 296 -25.47 -2.30 29.67
C VAL A 296 -24.13 -3.02 29.75
N ARG A 297 -23.46 -3.16 28.62
CA ARG A 297 -22.13 -3.74 28.50
C ARG A 297 -21.09 -2.63 28.33
N VAL A 298 -20.07 -2.67 29.17
CA VAL A 298 -18.89 -1.80 29.07
C VAL A 298 -17.88 -2.47 28.16
N LEU A 299 -17.47 -1.75 27.12
CA LEU A 299 -16.51 -2.16 26.11
C LEU A 299 -15.21 -1.37 26.27
N VAL A 300 -14.07 -2.03 26.07
CA VAL A 300 -12.75 -1.41 26.07
C VAL A 300 -12.01 -1.69 24.78
N GLU A 301 -11.42 -0.65 24.20
CA GLU A 301 -10.56 -0.74 23.02
C GLU A 301 -9.17 -0.20 23.35
N ILE A 302 -8.12 -0.96 23.05
CA ILE A 302 -6.74 -0.48 23.21
C ILE A 302 -6.34 0.43 22.03
N THR A 303 -5.87 1.63 22.36
CA THR A 303 -5.43 2.61 21.36
C THR A 303 -4.09 2.20 20.74
N ARG A 304 -3.67 2.88 19.67
CA ARG A 304 -2.31 2.74 19.12
C ARG A 304 -1.24 3.06 20.17
N ARG A 305 -1.44 4.12 20.96
CA ARG A 305 -0.53 4.52 22.06
C ARG A 305 -0.50 3.46 23.17
N GLY A 306 -1.66 2.93 23.54
CA GLY A 306 -1.82 1.84 24.50
C GLY A 306 -1.08 0.57 24.09
N ARG A 307 -1.25 0.13 22.83
CA ARG A 307 -0.52 -1.03 22.29
C ARG A 307 0.99 -0.82 22.32
N ALA A 308 1.46 0.37 21.92
CA ALA A 308 2.88 0.69 21.95
C ALA A 308 3.45 0.62 23.39
N ALA A 309 2.74 1.20 24.37
CA ALA A 309 3.14 1.14 25.78
C ALA A 309 3.10 -0.28 26.34
N ALA A 310 2.04 -1.06 26.06
CA ALA A 310 1.92 -2.45 26.49
C ALA A 310 3.06 -3.32 25.95
N ARG A 311 3.37 -3.20 24.65
CA ARG A 311 4.49 -3.92 24.03
C ARG A 311 5.83 -3.57 24.65
N ALA A 312 6.08 -2.27 24.85
CA ALA A 312 7.29 -1.78 25.48
C ALA A 312 7.52 -2.37 26.87
N GLY A 313 6.44 -2.60 27.60
CA GLY A 313 6.48 -3.08 28.97
C GLY A 313 6.43 -4.58 29.17
N LEU A 314 5.85 -5.31 28.22
CA LEU A 314 5.75 -6.76 28.21
C LEU A 314 6.90 -7.42 27.44
N ASP A 315 7.85 -6.62 26.94
CA ASP A 315 8.93 -7.05 26.06
C ASP A 315 8.42 -7.86 24.85
N GLU A 316 7.22 -7.51 24.36
CA GLU A 316 6.65 -8.17 23.19
C GLU A 316 7.31 -7.61 21.92
N PRO A 317 7.70 -8.48 20.96
CA PRO A 317 8.27 -8.03 19.71
C PRO A 317 7.27 -7.12 18.97
N ALA A 318 7.80 -6.11 18.29
CA ALA A 318 7.02 -5.31 17.35
C ALA A 318 6.38 -6.23 16.30
N ASP A 319 5.22 -5.82 15.76
CA ASP A 319 4.64 -6.50 14.60
C ASP A 319 5.72 -6.57 13.51
N VAL A 320 5.86 -7.74 12.87
CA VAL A 320 6.89 -7.97 11.84
C VAL A 320 6.78 -6.87 10.82
N ASP A 321 7.83 -6.05 10.72
CA ASP A 321 7.83 -4.95 9.77
C ASP A 321 7.73 -5.54 8.35
N HIS A 322 6.68 -5.12 7.65
CA HIS A 322 6.53 -5.42 6.25
C HIS A 322 7.41 -4.39 5.54
N GLN A 323 8.60 -4.81 5.11
CA GLN A 323 9.36 -4.04 4.12
C GLN A 323 8.41 -3.78 2.94
N PRO A 324 7.95 -2.54 2.73
CA PRO A 324 6.74 -2.27 1.95
C PRO A 324 6.91 -2.57 0.46
N HIS A 325 8.16 -2.73 0.02
CA HIS A 325 8.54 -3.10 -1.33
C HIS A 325 8.59 -4.62 -1.57
N LEU A 326 8.65 -5.43 -0.50
CA LEU A 326 8.64 -6.88 -0.63
C LEU A 326 7.22 -7.43 -0.75
N LEU A 327 7.09 -8.51 -1.52
CA LEU A 327 5.88 -9.29 -1.67
C LEU A 327 5.61 -10.12 -0.41
N SER A 328 4.34 -10.42 -0.16
CA SER A 328 3.98 -11.45 0.82
C SER A 328 4.45 -12.82 0.35
N GLU A 329 4.56 -13.78 1.27
CA GLU A 329 4.94 -15.17 0.96
C GLU A 329 4.09 -15.77 -0.17
N TRP A 330 2.77 -15.56 -0.11
CA TRP A 330 1.86 -16.03 -1.14
C TRP A 330 2.11 -15.38 -2.51
N LEU A 331 2.30 -14.05 -2.57
CA LEU A 331 2.56 -13.35 -3.83
C LEU A 331 3.93 -13.69 -4.39
N TRP A 332 4.93 -13.87 -3.53
CA TRP A 332 6.25 -14.37 -3.93
C TRP A 332 6.17 -15.77 -4.53
N GLY A 333 5.47 -16.71 -3.89
CA GLY A 333 5.26 -18.06 -4.44
C GLY A 333 4.43 -18.09 -5.73
N VAL A 334 3.58 -17.08 -5.99
CA VAL A 334 2.95 -16.91 -7.31
C VAL A 334 3.98 -16.44 -8.34
N LEU A 335 4.75 -15.40 -8.01
CA LEU A 335 5.74 -14.84 -8.93
C LEU A 335 6.80 -15.87 -9.33
N VAL A 336 7.28 -16.67 -8.38
CA VAL A 336 8.25 -17.75 -8.62
C VAL A 336 7.68 -18.80 -9.56
N ARG A 337 6.40 -19.17 -9.44
CA ARG A 337 5.77 -20.12 -10.38
C ARG A 337 5.67 -19.58 -11.80
N VAL A 338 5.47 -18.26 -11.96
CA VAL A 338 5.50 -17.62 -13.28
C VAL A 338 6.93 -17.60 -13.82
N ALA A 339 7.90 -17.26 -12.97
CA ALA A 339 9.32 -17.25 -13.30
C ALA A 339 9.84 -18.62 -13.75
N ALA A 340 9.49 -19.69 -13.02
CA ALA A 340 9.88 -21.06 -13.34
C ALA A 340 9.20 -21.62 -14.61
N ALA A 341 8.18 -20.94 -15.14
CA ALA A 341 7.51 -21.31 -16.38
C ALA A 341 8.05 -20.54 -17.60
N GLU A 342 9.04 -19.66 -17.43
CA GLU A 342 9.72 -19.00 -18.56
C GLU A 342 10.59 -19.99 -19.35
N PRO A 343 10.75 -19.79 -20.69
CA PRO A 343 10.20 -18.69 -21.50
C PRO A 343 8.75 -18.92 -21.98
N GLU A 344 8.20 -20.12 -21.81
CA GLU A 344 6.89 -20.47 -22.39
C GLU A 344 5.75 -19.66 -21.76
N GLY A 345 5.85 -19.39 -20.46
CA GLY A 345 4.85 -18.72 -19.63
C GLY A 345 3.90 -19.69 -18.95
N LEU A 346 3.29 -19.23 -17.85
CA LEU A 346 2.34 -20.00 -17.05
C LEU A 346 0.93 -19.95 -17.67
N PRO A 347 0.26 -21.10 -17.89
CA PRO A 347 -1.13 -21.13 -18.35
C PRO A 347 -2.08 -20.34 -17.45
N GLU A 348 -3.11 -19.71 -18.03
CA GLU A 348 -4.03 -18.81 -17.33
C GLU A 348 -4.76 -19.48 -16.14
N ASP A 349 -5.17 -20.74 -16.32
CA ASP A 349 -5.87 -21.55 -15.31
C ASP A 349 -5.01 -21.89 -14.09
N ARG A 350 -3.68 -21.81 -14.22
CA ARG A 350 -2.72 -22.12 -13.14
C ARG A 350 -2.33 -20.88 -12.32
N LEU A 351 -2.72 -19.69 -12.73
CA LEU A 351 -2.50 -18.49 -11.94
C LEU A 351 -3.40 -18.50 -10.68
N ALA A 352 -2.81 -18.35 -9.50
CA ALA A 352 -3.58 -18.53 -8.26
C ALA A 352 -4.48 -17.33 -7.94
N GLY A 353 -5.79 -17.54 -8.03
CA GLY A 353 -6.83 -16.70 -7.44
C GLY A 353 -6.70 -15.22 -7.80
N ARG A 354 -6.72 -14.34 -6.79
CA ARG A 354 -6.71 -12.87 -6.99
C ARG A 354 -5.32 -12.27 -7.27
N SER A 355 -4.29 -13.09 -7.54
CA SER A 355 -2.90 -12.62 -7.66
C SER A 355 -2.68 -11.62 -8.79
N LEU A 356 -3.41 -11.74 -9.90
CA LEU A 356 -3.38 -10.78 -11.02
C LEU A 356 -3.67 -9.34 -10.58
N PHE A 357 -4.55 -9.13 -9.60
CA PHE A 357 -4.87 -7.80 -9.08
C PHE A 357 -3.75 -7.15 -8.24
N PHE A 358 -2.69 -7.91 -7.95
CA PHE A 358 -1.52 -7.45 -7.22
C PHE A 358 -0.25 -7.46 -8.09
N LEU A 359 -0.13 -8.40 -9.03
CA LEU A 359 1.07 -8.63 -9.83
C LEU A 359 0.92 -8.23 -11.31
N GLY A 360 -0.28 -8.29 -11.88
CA GLY A 360 -0.49 -8.17 -13.34
C GLY A 360 -0.42 -6.73 -13.85
N VAL A 361 -0.05 -6.53 -15.11
CA VAL A 361 -0.25 -5.26 -15.83
C VAL A 361 -1.74 -5.04 -16.12
N GLY A 362 -2.21 -3.80 -16.03
CA GLY A 362 -3.60 -3.42 -16.35
C GLY A 362 -4.61 -3.64 -15.21
N TYR A 363 -4.17 -4.05 -14.02
CA TYR A 363 -5.06 -4.40 -12.90
C TYR A 363 -5.00 -3.46 -11.70
N ARG A 364 -6.04 -3.54 -10.87
CA ARG A 364 -6.16 -2.84 -9.59
C ARG A 364 -6.95 -3.70 -8.60
N ASN A 365 -6.59 -3.65 -7.31
CA ASN A 365 -7.23 -4.47 -6.27
C ASN A 365 -8.62 -3.97 -5.83
N ALA A 366 -8.89 -2.68 -5.96
CA ALA A 366 -10.14 -2.01 -5.61
C ALA A 366 -10.24 -0.65 -6.34
N VAL A 367 -11.45 -0.20 -6.69
CA VAL A 367 -11.67 1.12 -7.31
C VAL A 367 -11.01 2.22 -6.47
N GLY A 368 -10.19 3.07 -7.10
CA GLY A 368 -9.46 4.15 -6.42
C GLY A 368 -8.21 3.72 -5.63
N GLY A 369 -7.95 2.42 -5.41
CA GLY A 369 -6.74 1.89 -4.75
C GLY A 369 -5.51 1.85 -5.67
N PRO A 370 -4.26 1.76 -5.19
CA PRO A 370 -3.08 1.80 -6.06
C PRO A 370 -3.10 0.65 -7.10
N PRO A 371 -2.52 0.86 -8.29
CA PRO A 371 -2.38 -0.19 -9.30
C PRO A 371 -1.61 -1.40 -8.75
N SER A 372 -1.83 -2.54 -9.39
CA SER A 372 -0.96 -3.71 -9.26
C SER A 372 0.48 -3.35 -9.64
N ARG A 373 1.42 -4.24 -9.29
CA ARG A 373 2.85 -3.97 -9.50
C ARG A 373 3.30 -4.13 -10.95
N GLY A 374 2.51 -4.75 -11.83
CA GLY A 374 2.91 -5.02 -13.20
C GLY A 374 4.20 -5.83 -13.31
N LEU A 375 4.38 -6.82 -12.42
CA LEU A 375 5.49 -7.78 -12.49
C LEU A 375 5.21 -8.88 -13.52
N ILE A 376 3.94 -9.18 -13.80
CA ILE A 376 3.54 -10.18 -14.79
C ILE A 376 2.59 -9.56 -15.82
N GLU A 377 2.54 -10.13 -17.01
CA GLU A 377 1.60 -9.73 -18.07
C GLU A 377 1.02 -10.96 -18.77
N SER A 378 -0.19 -10.79 -19.31
CA SER A 378 -0.87 -11.81 -20.10
C SER A 378 -0.47 -11.63 -21.56
N VAL A 379 0.15 -12.65 -22.15
CA VAL A 379 0.66 -12.65 -23.51
C VAL A 379 -0.14 -13.65 -24.34
N PRO A 380 -0.68 -13.26 -25.51
CA PRO A 380 -1.37 -14.19 -26.40
C PRO A 380 -0.37 -15.16 -27.05
N VAL A 381 -0.70 -16.44 -27.05
CA VAL A 381 -0.06 -17.48 -27.84
C VAL A 381 -0.91 -17.70 -29.08
N LEU A 382 -0.34 -17.45 -30.26
CA LEU A 382 -1.04 -17.64 -31.53
C LEU A 382 -0.99 -19.12 -31.92
N ALA A 383 -2.07 -19.61 -32.52
CA ALA A 383 -2.08 -20.93 -33.16
C ALA A 383 -0.97 -21.04 -34.22
N ALA A 384 -0.56 -22.26 -34.59
CA ALA A 384 0.55 -22.51 -35.53
C ALA A 384 0.46 -21.75 -36.88
N GLY A 385 -0.73 -21.29 -37.28
CA GLY A 385 -0.95 -20.46 -38.47
C GLY A 385 -1.01 -18.94 -38.25
N GLY A 386 -0.85 -18.44 -37.02
CA GLY A 386 -0.88 -17.02 -36.70
C GLY A 386 -2.25 -16.33 -36.85
N THR A 387 -3.32 -17.09 -37.11
CA THR A 387 -4.63 -16.55 -37.51
C THR A 387 -5.51 -16.14 -36.34
N HIS A 388 -5.31 -16.73 -35.16
CA HIS A 388 -6.08 -16.44 -33.96
C HIS A 388 -5.25 -16.76 -32.71
N VAL A 389 -5.68 -16.18 -31.58
CA VAL A 389 -5.13 -16.50 -30.26
C VAL A 389 -5.66 -17.88 -29.86
N GLU A 390 -4.74 -18.82 -29.64
CA GLU A 390 -5.05 -20.16 -29.16
C GLU A 390 -5.27 -20.14 -27.64
N GLU A 391 -4.35 -19.48 -26.92
CA GLU A 391 -4.43 -19.34 -25.47
C GLU A 391 -3.69 -18.09 -24.98
N PHE A 392 -3.87 -17.75 -23.70
CA PHE A 392 -3.10 -16.71 -23.02
C PHE A 392 -2.18 -17.33 -21.98
N ARG A 393 -0.97 -16.80 -21.87
CA ARG A 393 0.01 -17.21 -20.86
C ARG A 393 0.53 -16.01 -20.08
N TRP A 394 0.70 -16.22 -18.77
CA TRP A 394 1.33 -15.25 -17.88
C TRP A 394 2.83 -15.35 -17.99
N ARG A 395 3.48 -14.22 -18.27
CA ARG A 395 4.94 -14.08 -18.32
C ARG A 395 5.42 -13.00 -17.39
N LEU A 396 6.69 -13.07 -16.99
CA LEU A 396 7.35 -11.96 -16.33
C LEU A 396 7.49 -10.80 -17.31
N THR A 397 7.18 -9.60 -16.83
CA THR A 397 7.66 -8.36 -17.46
C THR A 397 9.15 -8.17 -17.19
N ASP A 398 9.77 -7.19 -17.83
CA ASP A 398 11.16 -6.82 -17.51
C ASP A 398 11.33 -6.38 -16.06
N LEU A 399 10.35 -5.64 -15.53
CA LEU A 399 10.32 -5.32 -14.09
C LEU A 399 10.20 -6.59 -13.24
N GLY A 400 9.36 -7.54 -13.65
CA GLY A 400 9.18 -8.82 -12.97
C GLY A 400 10.49 -9.60 -12.87
N ARG A 401 11.21 -9.72 -14.00
CA ARG A 401 12.55 -10.32 -14.06
C ARG A 401 13.52 -9.58 -13.15
N HIS A 402 13.62 -8.26 -13.28
CA HIS A 402 14.52 -7.45 -12.46
C HIS A 402 14.20 -7.60 -10.96
N HIS A 403 12.93 -7.58 -10.55
CA HIS A 403 12.51 -7.77 -9.16
C HIS A 403 12.86 -9.15 -8.61
N VAL A 404 12.71 -10.21 -9.42
CA VAL A 404 13.14 -11.56 -9.03
C VAL A 404 14.65 -11.57 -8.78
N VAL A 405 15.45 -11.04 -9.71
CA VAL A 405 16.91 -11.02 -9.61
C VAL A 405 17.39 -10.19 -8.41
N SER A 406 16.87 -8.97 -8.24
CA SER A 406 17.33 -8.07 -7.18
C SER A 406 17.00 -8.54 -5.77
N PHE A 407 15.94 -9.34 -5.58
CA PHE A 407 15.40 -9.65 -4.26
C PHE A 407 15.32 -11.14 -3.94
N ALA A 408 15.77 -12.04 -4.83
CA ALA A 408 15.70 -13.49 -4.63
C ALA A 408 16.31 -13.92 -3.28
N ASP A 409 17.50 -13.45 -2.93
CA ASP A 409 18.18 -13.82 -1.68
C ASP A 409 17.42 -13.36 -0.43
N LEU A 410 16.86 -12.14 -0.48
CA LEU A 410 16.02 -11.62 0.61
C LEU A 410 14.77 -12.49 0.79
N TYR A 411 14.13 -12.91 -0.30
CA TYR A 411 12.97 -13.79 -0.21
C TYR A 411 13.33 -15.21 0.24
N ARG A 412 14.45 -15.78 -0.20
CA ARG A 412 14.92 -17.10 0.27
C ARG A 412 15.13 -17.10 1.78
N HIS A 413 15.74 -16.03 2.31
CA HIS A 413 15.91 -15.88 3.75
C HIS A 413 14.59 -15.68 4.49
N ARG A 414 13.65 -14.90 3.92
CA ARG A 414 12.38 -14.55 4.57
C ARG A 414 11.33 -15.66 4.49
N TYR A 415 11.29 -16.40 3.38
CA TYR A 415 10.29 -17.40 3.03
C TYR A 415 10.95 -18.72 2.63
N PRO A 416 11.67 -19.40 3.53
CA PRO A 416 12.43 -20.61 3.20
C PRO A 416 11.56 -21.80 2.77
N ARG A 417 10.23 -21.69 2.90
CA ARG A 417 9.26 -22.72 2.48
C ARG A 417 8.77 -22.55 1.05
N VAL A 418 9.02 -21.40 0.42
CA VAL A 418 8.67 -21.19 -0.98
C VAL A 418 9.76 -21.84 -1.82
N ASP A 419 9.36 -22.86 -2.59
CA ASP A 419 10.25 -23.50 -3.54
C ASP A 419 10.70 -22.48 -4.60
N CYS A 420 12.00 -22.23 -4.64
CA CYS A 420 12.66 -21.28 -5.54
C CYS A 420 13.46 -21.99 -6.65
N ALA A 421 13.28 -23.31 -6.81
CA ALA A 421 13.87 -24.05 -7.91
C ALA A 421 13.39 -23.50 -9.26
N GLY A 422 14.30 -23.38 -10.23
CA GLY A 422 14.01 -22.82 -11.56
C GLY A 422 14.28 -21.32 -11.67
N LEU A 423 14.70 -20.64 -10.59
CA LEU A 423 15.15 -19.25 -10.66
C LEU A 423 16.61 -19.09 -11.12
N GLU A 424 17.37 -20.19 -11.21
CA GLU A 424 18.81 -20.18 -11.52
C GLU A 424 19.09 -19.64 -12.93
N GLY A 425 18.16 -19.82 -13.88
CA GLY A 425 18.30 -19.29 -15.24
C GLY A 425 18.01 -17.79 -15.39
N LEU A 426 17.48 -17.13 -14.35
CA LEU A 426 17.18 -15.70 -14.34
C LEU A 426 18.25 -14.88 -13.60
N VAL A 427 18.97 -15.50 -12.66
CA VAL A 427 20.05 -14.89 -11.90
C VAL A 427 21.38 -15.22 -12.59
N VAL A 428 21.73 -14.46 -13.63
CA VAL A 428 23.04 -14.54 -14.31
C VAL A 428 23.77 -13.22 -14.19
#